data_AF-A0A9P3MXY5-F1
#
_entry.id   AF-A0A9P3MXY5-F1
#
_cell.length_a   1.000
_cell.length_b   1.000
_cell.length_c   1.000
_cell.angle_alpha   90.00
_cell.angle_beta   90.00
_cell.angle_gamma   90.00
#
_symmetry.space_group_name_H-M   'P 1'
#
loop_
_entity.id
_entity.type
_entity.pdbx_description
1 polymer ?
#
loop_
_entity_poly.entity_id
_entity_poly.type
_entity_poly.pdbx_seq_one_letter_code
_entity_poly.pdbx_strand_id
1 'polypeptide(L)'
;MLGVLTGLLRGRAVPAKGFKYLTAKRGPKNYYKGTGSRTMGRHTKKGGYILMEEKMPTYLVPDLTNCQLKPYVSHTAPKKPPTTATGATPAANAASR
;
A
#
# COMPACT_ATOMS: atom_id res chain seq x y z
N MET A 1 -43.42 35.25 10.52
CA MET A 1 -43.80 34.27 9.48
C MET A 1 -42.80 34.16 8.32
N LEU A 2 -42.20 35.26 7.84
CA LEU A 2 -41.24 35.22 6.72
C LEU A 2 -39.96 34.40 7.01
N GLY A 3 -39.47 34.42 8.26
CA GLY A 3 -38.26 33.68 8.68
C GLY A 3 -38.40 32.15 8.68
N VAL A 4 -39.60 31.63 8.99
CA VAL A 4 -39.89 30.18 8.98
C VAL A 4 -39.98 29.67 7.54
N LEU A 5 -40.60 30.45 6.66
CA LEU A 5 -40.71 30.14 5.24
C LEU A 5 -39.35 30.15 4.54
N THR A 6 -38.48 31.13 4.85
CA THR A 6 -37.09 31.14 4.36
C THR A 6 -36.23 30.02 4.97
N GLY A 7 -36.52 29.58 6.20
CA GLY A 7 -35.82 28.47 6.86
C GLY A 7 -36.14 27.11 6.24
N LEU A 8 -37.39 26.90 5.83
CA LEU A 8 -37.84 25.67 5.17
C LEU A 8 -37.32 25.59 3.71
N LEU A 9 -37.25 26.72 3.01
CA LEU A 9 -36.70 26.81 1.64
C LEU A 9 -35.17 26.63 1.60
N ARG A 10 -34.45 26.92 2.70
CA ARG A 10 -33.02 26.58 2.87
C ARG A 10 -32.81 25.17 3.44
N GLY A 11 -33.84 24.32 3.40
CA GLY A 11 -33.70 22.89 3.65
C GLY A 11 -32.49 22.35 2.88
N ARG A 12 -31.58 21.69 3.60
CA ARG A 12 -30.26 21.27 3.14
C ARG A 12 -30.34 20.59 1.78
N ALA A 13 -29.96 21.31 0.72
CA ALA A 13 -29.92 20.83 -0.67
C ALA A 13 -28.74 19.88 -0.92
N VAL A 14 -28.61 18.84 -0.10
CA VAL A 14 -27.62 17.78 -0.29
C VAL A 14 -28.36 16.60 -0.92
N PRO A 15 -28.05 16.22 -2.18
CA PRO A 15 -28.71 15.10 -2.82
C PRO A 15 -28.43 13.80 -2.06
N ALA A 16 -29.48 13.02 -1.78
CA ALA A 16 -29.39 11.75 -1.05
C ALA A 16 -28.62 10.65 -1.81
N LYS A 17 -28.46 10.80 -3.14
CA LYS A 17 -27.72 9.90 -4.02
C LYS A 17 -26.74 10.69 -4.88
N GLY A 18 -25.53 10.17 -5.06
CA GLY A 18 -24.46 10.81 -5.84
C GLY A 18 -23.40 11.55 -5.03
N PHE A 19 -23.57 11.66 -3.70
CA PHE A 19 -22.50 12.11 -2.81
C PHE A 19 -21.40 11.05 -2.72
N LYS A 20 -20.51 11.03 -3.71
CA LYS A 20 -19.28 10.23 -3.70
C LYS A 20 -18.49 10.60 -2.44
N TYR A 21 -17.80 9.63 -1.83
CA TYR A 21 -16.91 9.89 -0.70
C TYR A 21 -16.05 11.12 -0.95
N LEU A 22 -16.01 12.04 0.02
CA LEU A 22 -15.17 13.22 -0.08
C LEU A 22 -13.70 12.78 -0.17
N THR A 23 -13.03 13.21 -1.24
CA THR A 23 -11.60 13.02 -1.46
C THR A 23 -10.88 14.34 -1.23
N ALA A 24 -9.57 14.29 -1.05
CA ALA A 24 -8.73 15.49 -0.91
C ALA A 24 -8.94 16.52 -2.04
N LYS A 25 -9.41 16.08 -3.21
CA LYS A 25 -9.63 16.93 -4.39
C LYS A 25 -11.05 17.49 -4.50
N ARG A 26 -12.02 16.89 -3.80
CA ARG A 26 -13.45 17.25 -3.89
C ARG A 26 -13.96 18.02 -2.67
N GLY A 27 -13.17 18.09 -1.60
CA GLY A 27 -13.54 18.86 -0.41
C GLY A 27 -13.23 20.36 -0.54
N PRO A 28 -13.75 21.18 0.38
CA PRO A 28 -13.40 22.61 0.48
C PRO A 28 -11.91 22.83 0.80
N LYS A 29 -11.43 24.08 0.72
CA LYS A 29 -10.01 24.47 0.87
C LYS A 29 -9.31 23.88 2.11
N ASN A 30 -10.03 23.72 3.22
CA ASN A 30 -9.50 23.20 4.49
C ASN A 30 -9.75 21.70 4.68
N TYR A 31 -10.17 20.98 3.65
CA TYR A 31 -10.41 19.54 3.70
C TYR A 31 -9.12 18.75 3.44
N TYR A 32 -8.29 18.66 4.48
CA TYR A 32 -7.01 17.95 4.43
C TYR A 32 -7.21 16.46 4.73
N LYS A 33 -7.42 15.66 3.67
CA LYS A 33 -7.59 14.21 3.75
C LYS A 33 -6.46 13.48 3.03
N GLY A 34 -5.94 12.40 3.63
CA GLY A 34 -4.93 11.55 3.02
C GLY A 34 -5.49 10.52 2.03
N THR A 35 -4.59 9.85 1.30
CA THR A 35 -4.90 8.79 0.31
C THR A 35 -4.71 7.37 0.85
N GLY A 36 -4.51 7.20 2.16
CA GLY A 36 -4.28 5.89 2.79
C GLY A 36 -2.82 5.42 2.79
N SER A 37 -1.87 6.27 2.37
CA SER A 37 -0.45 5.98 2.50
C SER A 37 -0.02 5.90 3.97
N ARG A 38 0.95 5.04 4.28
CA ARG A 38 1.57 4.94 5.61
C ARG A 38 2.44 6.16 5.88
N THR A 39 2.63 6.49 7.16
CA THR A 39 3.46 7.62 7.59
C THR A 39 4.94 7.24 7.61
N MET A 40 5.79 8.06 6.99
CA MET A 40 7.23 7.84 6.88
C MET A 40 8.03 8.51 8.01
N GLY A 41 7.34 9.11 8.98
CA GLY A 41 7.93 10.05 9.91
C GLY A 41 6.91 10.67 10.86
N ARG A 42 7.25 11.84 11.40
CA ARG A 42 6.41 12.57 12.37
C ARG A 42 6.49 14.08 12.16
N HIS A 43 5.40 14.78 12.47
CA HIS A 43 5.37 16.24 12.54
C HIS A 43 6.05 16.78 13.81
N THR A 44 6.74 17.91 13.66
CA THR A 44 7.35 18.68 14.76
C THR A 44 6.36 19.68 15.35
N LYS A 45 6.66 20.20 16.54
CA LYS A 45 5.81 21.21 17.21
C LYS A 45 5.62 22.50 16.39
N LYS A 46 6.57 22.83 15.51
CA LYS A 46 6.54 24.03 14.65
C LYS A 46 6.13 23.73 13.20
N GLY A 47 5.43 22.61 12.96
CA GLY A 47 4.87 22.29 11.63
C GLY A 47 5.84 21.68 10.61
N GLY A 48 7.14 21.56 10.92
CA GLY A 48 8.09 20.79 10.11
C GLY A 48 7.80 19.28 10.17
N TYR A 49 8.38 18.51 9.24
CA TYR A 49 8.25 17.04 9.19
C TYR A 49 9.63 16.40 9.28
N ILE A 50 9.77 15.39 10.15
CA ILE A 50 11.01 14.62 10.31
C ILE A 50 10.78 13.22 9.75
N LEU A 51 11.62 12.82 8.80
CA LEU A 51 11.65 11.46 8.25
C LEU A 51 12.34 10.53 9.26
N MET A 52 11.77 9.34 9.44
CA MET A 52 12.31 8.31 10.32
C MET A 52 12.74 7.12 9.46
N GLU A 53 14.03 6.83 9.41
CA GLU A 53 14.58 5.74 8.59
C GLU A 53 13.98 4.38 8.96
N GLU A 54 13.68 4.16 10.24
CA GLU A 54 13.00 2.95 10.74
C GLU A 54 11.63 2.70 10.10
N LYS A 55 10.93 3.75 9.66
CA LYS A 55 9.60 3.64 9.04
C LYS A 55 9.69 3.49 7.52
N MET A 56 10.88 3.65 6.94
CA MET A 56 11.08 3.55 5.51
C MET A 56 11.22 2.09 5.08
N PRO A 57 10.44 1.61 4.09
CA PRO A 57 10.58 0.25 3.61
C PRO A 57 11.91 0.12 2.86
N THR A 58 12.77 -0.79 3.35
CA THR A 58 14.00 -1.18 2.67
C THR A 58 13.74 -2.44 1.87
N TYR A 59 13.84 -2.34 0.55
CA TYR A 59 13.66 -3.49 -0.35
C TYR A 59 15.01 -4.19 -0.55
N LEU A 60 15.13 -5.40 -0.02
CA LEU A 60 16.30 -6.26 -0.24
C LEU A 60 16.18 -6.92 -1.61
N VAL A 61 16.81 -6.33 -2.61
CA VAL A 61 16.84 -6.87 -3.97
C VAL A 61 18.04 -7.81 -4.10
N PRO A 62 17.82 -9.13 -4.28
CA PRO A 62 18.93 -10.05 -4.50
C PRO A 62 19.54 -9.84 -5.90
N ASP A 63 20.80 -10.23 -6.06
CA ASP A 63 21.41 -10.30 -7.39
C ASP A 63 20.82 -11.48 -8.17
N LEU A 64 20.49 -11.23 -9.44
CA LEU A 64 19.85 -12.18 -10.35
C LEU A 64 20.77 -12.59 -11.51
N THR A 65 22.03 -12.15 -11.50
CA THR A 65 23.03 -12.57 -12.49
C THR A 65 23.19 -14.10 -12.40
N ASN A 66 22.79 -14.82 -13.46
CA ASN A 66 22.76 -16.29 -13.58
C ASN A 66 21.55 -17.04 -12.98
N CYS A 67 20.42 -16.37 -12.71
CA CYS A 67 19.18 -17.06 -12.35
C CYS A 67 18.63 -17.89 -13.53
N GLN A 68 18.58 -19.22 -13.39
CA GLN A 68 18.06 -20.14 -14.42
C GLN A 68 16.52 -20.13 -14.50
N LEU A 69 15.85 -19.65 -13.43
CA LEU A 69 14.40 -19.64 -13.32
C LEU A 69 13.81 -18.49 -14.13
N LYS A 70 12.70 -18.77 -14.82
CA LYS A 70 11.91 -17.78 -15.57
C LYS A 70 10.55 -17.58 -14.89
N PRO A 71 9.83 -16.46 -15.14
CA PRO A 71 8.53 -16.19 -14.54
C PRO A 71 7.43 -17.21 -14.90
N TYR A 72 7.62 -17.96 -15.99
CA TYR A 72 6.66 -18.92 -16.52
C TYR A 72 7.30 -20.31 -16.69
N VAL A 73 6.44 -21.33 -16.69
CA VAL A 73 6.80 -22.74 -16.87
C VAL A 73 6.30 -23.24 -18.23
N SER A 74 6.95 -24.24 -18.81
CA SER A 74 6.52 -24.90 -20.04
C SER A 74 5.20 -25.66 -19.87
N HIS A 75 4.32 -25.60 -20.88
CA HIS A 75 3.06 -26.36 -20.90
C HIS A 75 3.22 -27.88 -20.92
N THR A 76 4.41 -28.37 -21.29
CA THR A 76 4.75 -29.79 -21.34
C THR A 76 5.06 -30.40 -19.97
N ALA A 77 5.11 -29.57 -18.92
CA ALA A 77 5.43 -30.05 -17.58
C ALA A 77 4.32 -30.99 -17.04
N PRO A 78 4.67 -32.09 -16.37
CA PRO A 78 3.69 -33.00 -15.80
C PRO A 78 2.86 -32.33 -14.69
N LYS A 79 1.56 -32.63 -14.62
CA LYS A 79 0.59 -32.01 -13.69
C LYS A 79 0.85 -32.34 -12.21
N LYS A 80 1.59 -33.40 -11.93
CA LYS A 80 1.99 -33.78 -10.57
C LYS A 80 3.51 -33.72 -10.48
N PRO A 81 4.07 -33.10 -9.42
CA PRO A 81 5.50 -33.20 -9.21
C PRO A 81 5.86 -34.69 -9.02
N PRO A 82 6.97 -35.16 -9.61
CA PRO A 82 7.45 -36.50 -9.32
C PRO A 82 7.75 -36.61 -7.82
N THR A 83 7.30 -37.69 -7.18
CA THR A 83 7.38 -37.94 -5.74
C THR A 83 8.81 -38.24 -5.24
N THR A 84 9.84 -37.74 -5.92
CA THR A 84 11.24 -37.82 -5.51
C THR A 84 11.66 -36.47 -4.95
N ALA A 85 11.45 -36.32 -3.65
CA ALA A 85 12.16 -35.33 -2.85
C ALA A 85 13.66 -35.69 -2.85
N THR A 86 14.41 -35.24 -3.86
CA THR A 86 15.84 -34.99 -3.70
C THR A 86 15.97 -33.53 -3.29
N GLY A 87 15.78 -33.30 -1.99
CA GLY A 87 16.28 -32.09 -1.37
C GLY A 87 17.79 -32.05 -1.61
N ALA A 88 18.24 -31.12 -2.44
CA ALA A 88 19.63 -30.70 -2.42
C ALA A 88 19.87 -30.02 -1.06
N THR A 89 20.21 -30.81 -0.05
CA THR A 89 20.92 -30.32 1.13
C THR A 89 22.22 -29.70 0.61
N PRO A 90 22.48 -28.39 0.80
CA PRO A 90 23.82 -27.88 0.56
C PRO A 90 24.73 -28.56 1.59
N ALA A 91 25.68 -29.35 1.09
CA ALA A 91 26.66 -30.06 1.89
C ALA A 91 27.37 -29.09 2.85
N ALA A 92 27.48 -29.52 4.11
CA ALA A 92 28.23 -28.86 5.16
C ALA A 92 29.68 -28.61 4.73
N ASN A 93 30.15 -27.37 4.88
CA ASN A 93 31.57 -27.10 5.03
C ASN A 93 31.91 -27.08 6.52
N ALA A 94 32.40 -28.21 7.01
CA ALA A 94 33.15 -28.33 8.24
C ALA A 94 34.65 -28.18 7.91
N ALA A 95 35.29 -27.12 8.43
CA ALA A 95 36.73 -26.84 8.62
C ALA A 95 36.90 -25.31 8.49
N SER A 96 37.50 -24.54 9.41
CA SER A 96 38.50 -24.81 10.43
C SER A 96 38.52 -23.65 11.45
N ARG A 97 38.74 -23.98 12.74
CA ARG A 97 39.33 -23.17 13.84
C ARG A 97 38.81 -21.74 14.09
#